data_AF-A0AA38J3Y8-F1
#
_entry.id   AF-A0AA38J3Y8-F1
#
_cell.length_a   1.000
_cell.length_b   1.000
_cell.length_c   1.000
_cell.angle_alpha   90.00
_cell.angle_beta   90.00
_cell.angle_gamma   90.00
#
_symmetry.space_group_name_H-M   'P 1'
#
loop_
_entity.id
_entity.type
_entity.pdbx_description
1 polymer ?
#
loop_
_entity_poly.entity_id
_entity_poly.type
_entity_poly.pdbx_seq_one_letter_code
_entity_poly.pdbx_strand_id
1 'polypeptide(L)'
;MGLGHDERSEECSKGGVQTLQRFLLYKTMHVIGKVVKAGATAVAVVAAEKAAETGTKKLITTETYLRIVNNSNSNIISTQVTETDSFDWSGSGPAGNFQARKIPIGDYWEEREDINFFASNCPFTMLLRFADGSKEKFRINQKFSVGKASAGFSHREGKRKISYARKEGNKLVITIK
;
A
#
# COMPACT_ATOMS: atom_id res chain seq x y z
N MET A 1 37.02 45.40 -0.55
CA MET A 1 36.61 46.66 0.10
C MET A 1 35.12 46.79 -0.15
N GLY A 2 34.20 46.92 0.78
CA GLY A 2 34.13 46.93 2.24
C GLY A 2 32.61 46.84 2.52
N LEU A 3 32.17 46.15 3.57
CA LEU A 3 31.77 46.78 4.86
C LEU A 3 30.61 47.78 4.67
N GLY A 4 29.48 47.73 5.37
CA GLY A 4 29.14 47.18 6.68
C GLY A 4 27.63 46.93 6.78
N HIS A 5 27.14 46.13 7.73
CA HIS A 5 26.97 46.46 9.16
C HIS A 5 25.99 47.61 9.38
N ASP A 6 24.81 47.32 9.93
CA ASP A 6 24.51 47.44 11.38
C ASP A 6 23.09 46.86 11.61
N GLU A 7 22.84 45.96 12.57
CA GLU A 7 22.77 46.21 14.03
C GLU A 7 21.81 47.38 14.33
N ARG A 8 20.83 47.32 15.24
CA ARG A 8 20.66 46.61 16.51
C ARG A 8 19.20 46.86 16.95
N SER A 9 18.57 45.92 17.65
CA SER A 9 18.21 45.99 19.09
C SER A 9 16.71 46.28 19.26
N GLU A 10 15.95 45.76 20.23
CA GLU A 10 16.18 45.01 21.48
C GLU A 10 14.80 44.43 21.88
N GLU A 11 14.71 43.15 22.25
CA GLU A 11 14.53 42.65 23.63
C GLU A 11 13.27 43.08 24.40
N CYS A 12 12.42 42.09 24.70
CA CYS A 12 11.86 41.80 26.04
C CYS A 12 10.98 40.54 25.94
N SER A 13 10.88 39.60 26.88
CA SER A 13 11.58 39.33 28.13
C SER A 13 10.92 38.05 28.72
N LYS A 14 11.78 37.09 29.12
CA LYS A 14 11.65 36.20 30.30
C LYS A 14 10.66 35.02 30.33
N GLY A 15 11.23 33.90 30.79
CA GLY A 15 10.57 32.80 31.51
C GLY A 15 10.32 31.59 30.61
N GLY A 16 10.72 30.35 30.90
CA GLY A 16 11.20 29.73 32.12
C GLY A 16 11.33 28.22 31.83
N VAL A 17 12.10 27.56 32.67
CA VAL A 17 12.61 26.19 32.57
C VAL A 17 11.47 25.13 32.70
N GLN A 18 11.78 23.89 32.27
CA GLN A 18 11.26 22.60 32.76
C GLN A 18 10.10 21.97 31.96
N THR A 19 9.87 20.65 31.88
CA THR A 19 10.56 19.37 32.18
C THR A 19 9.42 18.32 32.07
N LEU A 20 9.77 17.06 31.73
CA LEU A 20 9.06 15.81 32.04
C LEU A 20 7.81 15.36 31.27
N GLN A 21 7.98 14.15 30.73
CA GLN A 21 7.00 13.08 30.55
C GLN A 21 5.98 12.96 31.71
N ARG A 22 4.75 12.56 31.38
CA ARG A 22 3.86 11.70 32.20
C ARG A 22 2.65 11.29 31.35
N PHE A 23 2.47 10.03 30.97
CA PHE A 23 1.81 8.97 31.75
C PHE A 23 0.55 9.43 32.49
N LEU A 24 -0.61 8.95 32.05
CA LEU A 24 -1.77 8.78 32.92
C LEU A 24 -2.46 7.44 32.65
N LEU A 25 -2.27 6.58 33.65
CA LEU A 25 -2.80 5.25 33.85
C LEU A 25 -4.22 5.33 34.46
N TYR A 26 -5.04 4.36 34.10
CA TYR A 26 -6.19 3.77 34.81
C TYR A 26 -6.52 4.24 36.24
N LYS A 27 -7.79 4.65 36.43
CA LYS A 27 -8.76 4.25 37.49
C LYS A 27 -10.00 5.15 37.35
N THR A 28 -11.24 4.66 37.34
CA THR A 28 -12.02 4.35 38.55
C THR A 28 -13.35 3.72 38.12
N MET A 29 -13.75 2.60 38.73
CA MET A 29 -15.11 2.04 38.67
C MET A 29 -15.87 2.39 39.97
N HIS A 30 -17.21 2.39 39.85
CA HIS A 30 -18.28 2.39 40.87
C HIS A 30 -18.75 3.73 41.44
N VAL A 31 -19.97 4.13 41.04
CA VAL A 31 -21.06 4.53 41.97
C VAL A 31 -22.41 4.01 41.43
N ILE A 32 -23.18 3.44 42.36
CA ILE A 32 -24.50 2.79 42.24
C ILE A 32 -25.61 3.86 42.38
N GLY A 33 -26.77 3.71 41.70
CA GLY A 33 -27.89 4.62 41.94
C GLY A 33 -29.25 4.27 41.31
N LYS A 34 -29.97 3.35 41.97
CA LYS A 34 -31.44 3.26 42.18
C LYS A 34 -32.45 3.15 41.02
N VAL A 35 -33.29 2.14 41.20
CA VAL A 35 -34.57 1.82 40.54
C VAL A 35 -35.66 2.81 40.94
N VAL A 36 -36.47 3.28 39.98
CA VAL A 36 -37.86 3.73 40.19
C VAL A 36 -38.72 3.18 39.05
N LYS A 37 -39.84 2.55 39.38
CA LYS A 37 -40.82 1.96 38.45
C LYS A 37 -42.18 2.59 38.74
N ALA A 38 -42.74 3.36 37.81
CA ALA A 38 -44.18 3.60 37.65
C ALA A 38 -44.48 4.44 36.38
N GLY A 39 -45.36 3.92 35.51
CA GLY A 39 -46.36 4.73 34.79
C GLY A 39 -46.03 5.37 33.44
N ALA A 40 -46.76 4.90 32.41
CA ALA A 40 -47.28 5.63 31.24
C ALA A 40 -46.31 6.25 30.19
N THR A 41 -46.23 5.56 29.05
CA THR A 41 -46.34 6.07 27.67
C THR A 41 -45.67 7.41 27.31
N ALA A 42 -44.47 7.36 26.74
CA ALA A 42 -44.04 8.25 25.66
C ALA A 42 -42.83 7.67 24.92
N VAL A 43 -43.10 7.12 23.73
CA VAL A 43 -42.30 7.28 22.50
C VAL A 43 -40.80 7.45 22.69
N ALA A 44 -40.08 6.34 22.71
CA ALA A 44 -38.80 6.24 22.02
C ALA A 44 -38.58 4.76 21.76
N VAL A 45 -38.87 4.38 20.52
CA VAL A 45 -38.29 3.22 19.85
C VAL A 45 -36.87 3.08 20.38
N VAL A 46 -36.57 2.00 21.10
CA VAL A 46 -35.19 1.61 21.39
C VAL A 46 -34.66 1.16 20.04
N ALA A 47 -34.35 2.16 19.21
CA ALA A 47 -33.75 2.03 17.92
C ALA A 47 -32.40 1.38 18.19
N ALA A 48 -32.31 0.12 17.77
CA ALA A 48 -31.08 -0.59 17.56
C ALA A 48 -30.25 0.19 16.53
N GLU A 49 -29.56 1.24 16.98
CA GLU A 49 -28.75 2.08 16.11
C GLU A 49 -27.85 2.97 16.97
N LYS A 50 -26.94 2.35 17.72
CA LYS A 50 -25.64 2.99 17.93
C LYS A 50 -24.62 2.16 17.20
N ALA A 51 -24.47 2.56 15.93
CA ALA A 51 -23.54 2.05 14.95
C ALA A 51 -22.25 1.56 15.60
N ALA A 52 -21.90 0.32 15.30
CA ALA A 52 -20.53 -0.14 15.39
C ALA A 52 -19.68 0.86 14.60
N GLU A 53 -19.02 1.78 15.29
CA GLU A 53 -17.84 2.47 14.78
C GLU A 53 -16.76 1.40 14.66
N THR A 54 -16.88 0.56 13.63
CA THR A 54 -15.73 -0.07 13.01
C THR A 54 -14.92 1.08 12.45
N GLY A 55 -14.02 1.61 13.27
CA GLY A 55 -12.93 2.46 12.82
C GLY A 55 -12.07 1.65 11.86
N THR A 56 -12.50 1.52 10.60
CA THR A 56 -11.67 1.07 9.50
C THR A 56 -10.59 2.13 9.37
N LYS A 57 -9.46 1.89 10.03
CA LYS A 57 -8.24 2.66 9.91
C LYS A 57 -7.92 2.69 8.42
N LYS A 58 -8.26 3.78 7.73
CA LYS A 58 -8.02 3.94 6.29
C LYS A 58 -6.55 3.66 6.05
N LEU A 59 -6.24 2.60 5.32
CA LEU A 59 -4.87 2.24 5.00
C LEU A 59 -4.29 3.41 4.22
N ILE A 60 -3.17 3.98 4.68
CA ILE A 60 -2.45 5.00 3.90
C ILE A 60 -1.78 4.25 2.75
N THR A 61 -2.17 4.54 1.53
CA THR A 61 -1.66 3.88 0.33
C THR A 61 -0.77 4.81 -0.49
N THR A 62 0.05 4.20 -1.33
CA THR A 62 0.75 4.89 -2.42
C THR A 62 0.29 4.31 -3.72
N GLU A 63 -0.21 5.16 -4.60
CA GLU A 63 -0.61 4.76 -5.95
C GLU A 63 0.63 4.39 -6.77
N THR A 64 0.56 3.21 -7.39
CA THR A 64 1.58 2.70 -8.31
C THR A 64 0.91 2.04 -9.51
N TYR A 65 1.70 1.71 -10.52
CA TYR A 65 1.23 0.97 -11.69
C TYR A 65 2.14 -0.23 -11.97
N LEU A 66 1.55 -1.34 -12.38
CA LEU A 66 2.27 -2.50 -12.87
C LEU A 66 1.95 -2.68 -14.35
N ARG A 67 2.98 -2.81 -15.19
CA ARG A 67 2.83 -3.11 -16.63
C ARG A 67 3.63 -4.34 -17.01
N ILE A 68 2.98 -5.30 -17.65
CA ILE A 68 3.62 -6.45 -18.29
C ILE A 68 3.58 -6.26 -19.81
N VAL A 69 4.75 -6.14 -20.43
CA VAL A 69 4.92 -5.96 -21.88
C VAL A 69 5.40 -7.27 -22.50
N ASN A 70 4.69 -7.78 -23.50
CA ASN A 70 5.07 -8.97 -24.23
C ASN A 70 5.78 -8.62 -25.55
N ASN A 71 7.10 -8.45 -25.51
CA ASN A 71 7.92 -8.30 -26.70
C ASN A 71 8.57 -9.63 -27.15
N SER A 72 8.04 -10.76 -26.68
CA SER A 72 8.50 -12.07 -27.11
C SER A 72 7.92 -12.44 -28.47
N ASN A 73 8.34 -13.60 -29.00
CA ASN A 73 7.80 -14.18 -30.23
C ASN A 73 6.56 -15.06 -30.02
N SER A 74 5.96 -15.07 -28.82
CA SER A 74 4.80 -15.91 -28.49
C SER A 74 3.78 -15.16 -27.64
N ASN A 75 2.49 -15.43 -27.84
CA ASN A 75 1.42 -14.84 -27.04
C ASN A 75 1.50 -15.36 -25.60
N ILE A 76 1.36 -14.49 -24.60
CA ILE A 76 1.07 -14.92 -23.23
C ILE A 76 -0.41 -15.30 -23.20
N ILE A 77 -0.70 -16.58 -23.00
CA ILE A 77 -2.06 -17.13 -23.01
C ILE A 77 -2.67 -17.19 -21.61
N SER A 78 -1.85 -17.07 -20.57
CA SER A 78 -2.31 -17.03 -19.18
C SER A 78 -1.21 -16.49 -18.27
N THR A 79 -1.60 -15.62 -17.36
CA THR A 79 -0.81 -15.18 -16.21
C THR A 79 -1.33 -15.80 -14.93
N GLN A 80 -0.44 -16.02 -13.97
CA GLN A 80 -0.79 -16.43 -12.61
C GLN A 80 0.10 -15.70 -11.62
N VAL A 81 -0.48 -15.18 -10.55
CA VAL A 81 0.27 -14.47 -9.50
C VAL A 81 0.12 -15.19 -8.16
N THR A 82 1.22 -15.31 -7.44
CA THR A 82 1.34 -16.01 -6.15
C THR A 82 2.36 -15.32 -5.24
N GLU A 83 2.49 -15.78 -3.99
CA GLU A 83 3.48 -15.28 -3.02
C GLU A 83 3.31 -13.77 -2.73
N THR A 84 2.06 -13.31 -2.69
CA THR A 84 1.66 -11.97 -2.25
C THR A 84 1.21 -12.00 -0.80
N ASP A 85 1.50 -10.96 -0.03
CA ASP A 85 0.90 -10.72 1.28
C ASP A 85 -0.25 -9.70 1.15
N SER A 86 -1.41 -9.97 1.76
CA SER A 86 -2.55 -9.05 1.69
C SER A 86 -2.31 -7.75 2.44
N PHE A 87 -1.33 -7.69 3.36
CA PHE A 87 -0.93 -6.46 4.04
C PHE A 87 -0.20 -5.48 3.11
N ASP A 88 0.43 -5.98 2.04
CA ASP A 88 1.27 -5.17 1.16
C ASP A 88 0.46 -4.28 0.20
N TRP A 89 -0.80 -4.63 -0.08
CA TRP A 89 -1.70 -3.91 -0.96
C TRP A 89 -2.98 -3.48 -0.25
N SER A 90 -3.57 -2.39 -0.74
CA SER A 90 -4.96 -2.09 -0.50
C SER A 90 -5.77 -2.64 -1.68
N GLY A 91 -6.65 -3.59 -1.41
CA GLY A 91 -7.45 -4.26 -2.45
C GLY A 91 -6.82 -5.57 -2.94
N SER A 92 -7.05 -5.89 -4.21
CA SER A 92 -6.68 -7.17 -4.83
C SER A 92 -5.17 -7.35 -5.06
N GLY A 93 -4.45 -6.24 -5.27
CA GLY A 93 -3.08 -6.28 -5.72
C GLY A 93 -2.89 -7.01 -7.06
N PRO A 94 -1.64 -7.40 -7.38
CA PRO A 94 -1.32 -8.15 -8.59
C PRO A 94 -2.03 -9.51 -8.65
N ALA A 95 -2.34 -10.12 -7.49
CA ALA A 95 -3.01 -11.41 -7.39
C ALA A 95 -4.44 -11.40 -7.96
N GLY A 96 -5.19 -10.31 -7.81
CA GLY A 96 -6.50 -10.19 -8.46
C GLY A 96 -6.45 -9.52 -9.83
N ASN A 97 -5.51 -8.61 -10.07
CA ASN A 97 -5.51 -7.79 -11.29
C ASN A 97 -4.87 -8.51 -12.49
N PHE A 98 -3.90 -9.39 -12.23
CA PHE A 98 -3.12 -10.12 -13.24
C PHE A 98 -3.41 -11.62 -13.23
N GLN A 99 -4.57 -12.08 -12.77
CA GLN A 99 -4.92 -13.49 -12.85
C GLN A 99 -5.54 -13.84 -14.21
N ALA A 100 -5.07 -14.91 -14.85
CA ALA A 100 -5.56 -15.44 -16.12
C ALA A 100 -5.62 -14.43 -17.28
N ARG A 101 -4.75 -13.41 -17.28
CA ARG A 101 -4.67 -12.43 -18.38
C ARG A 101 -4.01 -13.04 -19.61
N LYS A 102 -4.46 -12.59 -20.77
CA LYS A 102 -3.86 -12.86 -22.07
C LYS A 102 -3.20 -11.59 -22.57
N ILE A 103 -1.97 -11.68 -23.05
CA ILE A 103 -1.21 -10.54 -23.57
C ILE A 103 -0.62 -10.94 -24.92
N PRO A 104 -1.19 -10.44 -26.04
CA PRO A 104 -0.68 -10.70 -27.38
C PRO A 104 0.78 -10.27 -27.57
N ILE A 105 1.43 -10.82 -28.60
CA ILE A 105 2.76 -10.37 -29.02
C ILE A 105 2.71 -8.89 -29.40
N GLY A 106 3.69 -8.12 -28.93
CA GLY A 106 3.81 -6.68 -29.17
C GLY A 106 2.87 -5.82 -28.33
N ASP A 107 2.11 -6.41 -27.41
CA ASP A 107 1.12 -5.72 -26.59
C ASP A 107 1.50 -5.71 -25.09
N TYR A 108 0.71 -5.02 -24.27
CA TYR A 108 0.91 -4.94 -22.83
C TYR A 108 -0.41 -5.01 -22.04
N TRP A 109 -0.30 -5.42 -20.78
CA TRP A 109 -1.35 -5.24 -19.78
C TRP A 109 -0.85 -4.31 -18.68
N GLU A 110 -1.64 -3.32 -18.30
CA GLU A 110 -1.32 -2.36 -17.25
C GLU A 110 -2.49 -2.20 -16.28
N GLU A 111 -2.20 -2.18 -14.99
CA GLU A 111 -3.19 -1.98 -13.94
C GLU A 111 -2.64 -1.03 -12.86
N ARG A 112 -3.56 -0.34 -12.19
CA ARG A 112 -3.28 0.43 -10.99
C ARG A 112 -3.12 -0.52 -9.81
N GLU A 113 -2.12 -0.25 -8.97
CA GLU A 113 -1.81 -1.00 -7.77
C GLU A 113 -1.62 -0.04 -6.61
N ASP A 114 -2.51 -0.07 -5.62
CA ASP A 114 -2.39 0.75 -4.41
C ASP A 114 -1.63 -0.02 -3.34
N ILE A 115 -0.34 0.26 -3.18
CA ILE A 115 0.48 -0.42 -2.18
C ILE A 115 0.33 0.23 -0.81
N ASN A 116 0.41 -0.55 0.26
CA ASN A 116 0.45 -0.05 1.61
C ASN A 116 1.72 0.80 1.81
N PHE A 117 1.56 2.04 2.29
CA PHE A 117 2.68 2.94 2.52
C PHE A 117 3.69 2.34 3.51
N PHE A 118 3.20 1.67 4.55
CA PHE A 118 4.01 1.13 5.64
C PHE A 118 4.66 -0.22 5.34
N ALA A 119 4.26 -0.91 4.27
CA ALA A 119 4.92 -2.15 3.87
C ALA A 119 6.35 -1.87 3.38
N SER A 120 7.34 -2.52 3.98
CA SER A 120 8.76 -2.37 3.60
C SER A 120 9.04 -2.90 2.19
N ASN A 121 8.38 -3.97 1.81
CA ASN A 121 8.41 -4.57 0.49
C ASN A 121 6.98 -4.94 0.08
N CYS A 122 6.74 -5.10 -1.21
CA CYS A 122 5.49 -5.59 -1.78
C CYS A 122 5.80 -6.66 -2.84
N PRO A 123 6.34 -7.81 -2.41
CA PRO A 123 6.75 -8.88 -3.30
C PRO A 123 5.61 -9.66 -3.95
N PHE A 124 5.79 -10.03 -5.22
CA PHE A 124 4.93 -11.02 -5.87
C PHE A 124 5.74 -11.93 -6.80
N THR A 125 5.23 -13.14 -7.02
CA THR A 125 5.74 -14.11 -7.99
C THR A 125 4.73 -14.26 -9.12
N MET A 126 5.18 -14.09 -10.36
CA MET A 126 4.38 -14.20 -11.57
C MET A 126 4.82 -15.39 -12.41
N LEU A 127 3.86 -16.17 -12.89
CA LEU A 127 4.04 -17.26 -13.83
C LEU A 127 3.28 -16.94 -15.11
N LEU A 128 3.99 -16.90 -16.23
CA LEU A 128 3.47 -16.68 -17.57
C LEU A 128 3.47 -18.02 -18.32
N ARG A 129 2.38 -18.31 -19.04
CA ARG A 129 2.28 -19.42 -19.98
C ARG A 129 2.15 -18.87 -21.38
N PHE A 130 2.94 -19.40 -22.31
CA PHE A 130 3.00 -18.96 -23.69
C PHE A 130 2.28 -19.93 -24.62
N ALA A 131 1.85 -19.44 -25.77
CA ALA A 131 1.16 -20.25 -26.79
C ALA A 131 2.04 -21.37 -27.37
N ASP A 132 3.38 -21.22 -27.31
CA ASP A 132 4.34 -22.24 -27.73
C ASP A 132 4.57 -23.35 -26.67
N GLY A 133 3.81 -23.33 -25.57
CA GLY A 133 3.88 -24.29 -24.48
C GLY A 133 4.94 -23.98 -23.42
N SER A 134 5.81 -22.99 -23.66
CA SER A 134 6.83 -22.59 -22.69
C SER A 134 6.27 -21.75 -21.54
N LYS A 135 7.07 -21.60 -20.49
CA LYS A 135 6.70 -20.89 -19.26
C LYS A 135 7.83 -20.00 -18.79
N GLU A 136 7.45 -18.89 -18.16
CA GLU A 136 8.39 -18.01 -17.47
C GLU A 136 7.87 -17.74 -16.06
N LYS A 137 8.69 -18.02 -15.04
CA LYS A 137 8.36 -17.74 -13.63
C LYS A 137 9.40 -16.79 -13.07
N PHE A 138 8.96 -15.67 -12.54
CA PHE A 138 9.85 -14.71 -11.90
C PHE A 138 9.21 -14.09 -10.68
N ARG A 139 10.05 -13.57 -9.79
CA ARG A 139 9.66 -12.86 -8.59
C ARG A 139 10.23 -11.45 -8.62
N ILE A 140 9.44 -10.47 -8.17
CA ILE A 140 9.83 -9.06 -8.14
C ILE A 140 9.07 -8.31 -7.04
N ASN A 141 9.52 -7.09 -6.72
CA ASN A 141 8.99 -6.25 -5.67
C ASN A 141 8.34 -4.98 -6.24
N GLN A 142 7.03 -4.79 -6.07
CA GLN A 142 6.32 -3.59 -6.56
C GLN A 142 6.82 -2.30 -5.88
N LYS A 143 7.32 -2.37 -4.64
CA LYS A 143 7.85 -1.21 -3.89
C LYS A 143 9.06 -0.56 -4.57
N PHE A 144 9.71 -1.25 -5.51
CA PHE A 144 10.74 -0.67 -6.38
C PHE A 144 10.22 0.47 -7.27
N SER A 145 8.95 0.44 -7.67
CA SER A 145 8.33 1.48 -8.51
C SER A 145 8.34 2.87 -7.88
N VAL A 146 8.32 2.95 -6.55
CA VAL A 146 8.37 4.20 -5.76
C VAL A 146 9.78 4.52 -5.26
N GLY A 147 10.80 3.72 -5.62
CA GLY A 147 12.19 3.94 -5.22
C GLY A 147 12.49 3.71 -3.73
N LYS A 148 11.59 3.05 -2.99
CA LYS A 148 11.76 2.80 -1.54
C LYS A 148 12.33 1.41 -1.21
N ALA A 149 12.47 0.54 -2.20
CA ALA A 149 13.05 -0.79 -2.05
C ALA A 149 13.76 -1.23 -3.34
N SER A 150 14.63 -2.23 -3.24
CA SER A 150 15.21 -2.87 -4.43
C SER A 150 14.15 -3.71 -5.16
N ALA A 151 14.36 -3.97 -6.45
CA ALA A 151 13.45 -4.79 -7.25
C ALA A 151 13.37 -6.24 -6.76
N GLY A 152 14.41 -6.75 -6.07
CA GLY A 152 14.45 -8.13 -5.60
C GLY A 152 14.17 -9.16 -6.70
N PHE A 153 14.59 -8.85 -7.94
CA PHE A 153 14.24 -9.66 -9.10
C PHE A 153 14.95 -11.02 -9.05
N SER A 154 14.18 -12.08 -9.27
CA SER A 154 14.67 -13.45 -9.35
C SER A 154 13.93 -14.18 -10.46
N HIS A 155 14.67 -14.63 -11.48
CA HIS A 155 14.15 -15.48 -12.54
C HIS A 155 14.23 -16.93 -12.09
N ARG A 156 13.08 -17.59 -11.94
CA ARG A 156 12.94 -18.91 -11.29
C ARG A 156 12.71 -20.05 -12.28
N GLU A 157 12.11 -19.76 -13.44
CA GLU A 157 11.84 -20.76 -14.49
C GLU A 157 11.78 -20.06 -15.85
N GLY A 158 12.25 -20.74 -16.88
CA GLY A 158 12.19 -20.30 -18.27
C GLY A 158 13.53 -19.84 -18.82
N LYS A 159 13.52 -19.40 -20.09
CA LYS A 159 14.73 -19.08 -20.86
C LYS A 159 14.67 -17.70 -21.51
N ARG A 160 13.48 -17.08 -21.57
CA ARG A 160 13.31 -15.74 -22.15
C ARG A 160 14.02 -14.70 -21.32
N LYS A 161 14.43 -13.63 -21.98
CA LYS A 161 15.05 -12.51 -21.28
C LYS A 161 13.94 -11.66 -20.67
N ILE A 162 14.00 -11.48 -19.36
CA ILE A 162 13.10 -10.59 -18.64
C ILE A 162 13.89 -9.38 -18.18
N SER A 163 13.39 -8.20 -18.52
CA SER A 163 13.92 -6.92 -18.06
C SER A 163 12.85 -6.16 -17.30
N TYR A 164 13.26 -5.34 -16.35
CA TYR A 164 12.35 -4.52 -15.56
C TYR A 164 12.92 -3.11 -15.40
N ALA A 165 12.04 -2.12 -15.28
CA ALA A 165 12.42 -0.74 -15.07
C ALA A 165 11.38 0.01 -14.24
N ARG A 166 11.85 0.98 -13.46
CA ARG A 166 11.00 2.04 -12.92
C ARG A 166 10.78 3.09 -14.00
N LYS A 167 9.55 3.56 -14.15
CA LYS A 167 9.17 4.67 -15.02
C LYS A 167 8.45 5.75 -14.20
N GLU A 168 8.25 6.91 -14.82
CA GLU A 168 7.49 8.02 -14.23
C GLU A 168 6.08 7.57 -13.80
N GLY A 169 5.53 8.25 -12.79
CA GLY A 169 4.23 7.90 -12.21
C GLY A 169 4.23 6.59 -11.41
N ASN A 170 5.31 6.31 -10.65
CA ASN A 170 5.42 5.13 -9.79
C ASN A 170 5.10 3.81 -10.53
N LYS A 171 5.68 3.64 -11.72
CA LYS A 171 5.36 2.51 -12.60
C LYS A 171 6.49 1.49 -12.63
N LEU A 172 6.16 0.23 -12.34
CA LEU A 172 7.00 -0.92 -12.62
C LEU A 172 6.63 -1.48 -13.98
N VAL A 173 7.56 -1.43 -14.93
CA VAL A 173 7.41 -2.05 -16.26
C VAL A 173 8.27 -3.29 -16.30
N ILE A 174 7.67 -4.44 -16.64
CA ILE A 174 8.33 -5.72 -16.85
C ILE A 174 8.16 -6.08 -18.33
N THR A 175 9.27 -6.34 -19.01
CA THR A 175 9.28 -6.65 -20.44
C THR A 175 9.86 -8.04 -20.66
N ILE A 176 9.08 -8.89 -21.33
CA ILE A 176 9.48 -10.23 -21.76
C ILE A 176 9.99 -10.16 -23.21
N LYS A 177 11.12 -10.81 -23.51
CA LYS A 177 11.75 -10.86 -24.83
C LYS A 177 12.11 -12.30 -25.19
#